data_AF-A0A8S3IPF9-F1
#
_entry.id   AF-A0A8S3IPF9-F1
#
_cell.length_a   1.000
_cell.length_b   1.000
_cell.length_c   1.000
_cell.angle_alpha   90.00
_cell.angle_beta   90.00
_cell.angle_gamma   90.00
#
_symmetry.space_group_name_H-M   'P 1'
#
loop_
_entity.id
_entity.type
_entity.pdbx_description
1 polymer ?
#
loop_
_entity_poly.entity_id
_entity_poly.type
_entity_poly.pdbx_seq_one_letter_code
_entity_poly.pdbx_strand_id
1 'polypeptide(L)'
;MVDTKDQGLHAPPGRTVAFEEFKQTRGANLNKIYIENKDIMTVKKKQFAELARRVNQAKAEIDKTRIAAERKKNERLTMGEFLNENGETIIDEEEYELIAKLQELKGIYRTDYDQWKNLKSEITYCQNLVNQCQNRLLQEFDVWYRECYVNGNNTGAMDSLLTSNKNNNDYQVYDDAAERFERMQKELLLSDLDSMPFRQAQMRTNRR
;
A
#
# COMPACT_ATOMS: atom_id res chain seq x y z
N MET A 1 -38.79 22.88 47.25
CA MET A 1 -37.67 21.96 47.52
C MET A 1 -37.06 21.60 46.19
N VAL A 2 -35.75 21.83 46.07
CA VAL A 2 -34.98 21.82 44.82
C VAL A 2 -34.37 20.44 44.69
N ASP A 3 -34.80 19.65 43.70
CA ASP A 3 -34.09 18.43 43.31
C ASP A 3 -33.00 18.82 42.31
N THR A 4 -31.82 19.04 42.89
CA THR A 4 -30.57 19.37 42.22
C THR A 4 -30.15 18.19 41.35
N LYS A 5 -30.08 18.43 40.03
CA LYS A 5 -29.41 17.56 39.07
C LYS A 5 -27.98 17.31 39.56
N ASP A 6 -27.71 16.08 39.97
CA ASP A 6 -26.38 15.54 40.18
C ASP A 6 -25.66 15.52 38.82
N GLN A 7 -25.01 16.64 38.48
CA GLN A 7 -24.09 16.73 37.37
C GLN A 7 -22.82 16.01 37.80
N GLY A 8 -22.73 14.74 37.43
CA GLY A 8 -21.57 13.90 37.71
C GLY A 8 -20.27 14.59 37.29
N LEU A 9 -19.42 14.88 38.28
CA LEU A 9 -17.99 15.08 38.11
C LEU A 9 -17.41 13.80 37.48
N HIS A 10 -17.40 13.71 36.15
CA HIS A 10 -16.73 12.62 35.47
C HIS A 10 -15.30 13.06 35.16
N ALA A 11 -14.33 12.36 35.76
CA ALA A 11 -12.95 12.43 35.29
C ALA A 11 -12.95 12.21 33.76
N PRO A 12 -12.12 12.96 33.00
CA PRO A 12 -12.10 12.83 31.55
C PRO A 12 -11.91 11.36 31.15
N PRO A 13 -12.78 10.79 30.30
CA PRO A 13 -12.57 9.44 29.80
C PRO A 13 -11.21 9.38 29.10
N GLY A 14 -10.52 8.25 29.22
CA GLY A 14 -9.20 8.09 28.61
C GLY A 14 -9.24 8.45 27.13
N ARG A 15 -8.22 9.18 26.65
CA ARG A 15 -8.14 9.75 25.28
C ARG A 15 -8.51 8.75 24.18
N THR A 16 -8.16 7.47 24.35
CA THR A 16 -8.51 6.39 23.42
C THR A 16 -10.03 6.13 23.32
N VAL A 17 -10.72 6.08 24.46
CA VAL A 17 -12.18 5.86 24.51
C VAL A 17 -12.92 7.06 23.92
N ALA A 18 -12.47 8.27 24.28
CA ALA A 18 -13.01 9.51 23.74
C ALA A 18 -12.79 9.65 22.22
N PHE A 19 -11.66 9.13 21.70
CA PHE A 19 -11.39 9.14 20.26
C PHE A 19 -12.31 8.19 19.49
N GLU A 20 -12.66 7.04 20.07
CA GLU A 20 -13.64 6.12 19.48
C GLU A 20 -15.04 6.76 19.39
N GLU A 21 -15.47 7.42 20.45
CA GLU A 21 -16.73 8.17 20.47
C GLU A 21 -16.72 9.35 19.47
N PHE A 22 -15.61 10.08 19.40
CA PHE A 22 -15.42 11.16 18.43
C PHE A 22 -15.55 10.65 16.99
N LYS A 23 -14.92 9.52 16.66
CA LYS A 23 -15.03 8.86 15.34
C LYS A 23 -16.45 8.40 15.01
N GLN A 24 -17.33 8.22 15.98
CA GLN A 24 -18.73 7.84 15.77
C GLN A 24 -19.70 9.03 15.75
N THR A 25 -19.26 10.20 16.23
CA THR A 25 -20.08 11.41 16.35
C THR A 25 -19.57 12.51 15.41
N ARG A 26 -18.87 13.53 15.93
CA ARG A 26 -18.40 14.71 15.19
C ARG A 26 -17.37 14.36 14.12
N GLY A 27 -16.56 13.34 14.36
CA GLY A 27 -15.55 12.82 13.43
C GLY A 27 -16.07 11.76 12.44
N ALA A 28 -17.35 11.37 12.48
CA ALA A 28 -17.87 10.24 11.70
C ALA A 28 -17.65 10.35 10.20
N ASN A 29 -17.96 11.50 9.60
CA ASN A 29 -17.78 11.73 8.18
C ASN A 29 -16.29 11.70 7.79
N LEU A 30 -15.42 12.27 8.62
CA LEU A 30 -13.99 12.30 8.36
C LEU A 30 -13.35 10.90 8.54
N ASN A 31 -13.83 10.13 9.51
CA ASN A 31 -13.42 8.75 9.75
C ASN A 31 -13.85 7.83 8.60
N LYS A 32 -15.07 8.02 8.08
CA LYS A 32 -15.54 7.32 6.88
C LYS A 32 -14.63 7.58 5.68
N ILE A 33 -14.33 8.84 5.37
CA ILE A 33 -13.41 9.21 4.28
C ILE A 33 -12.02 8.62 4.48
N TYR A 34 -11.51 8.62 5.71
CA TYR A 34 -10.21 8.01 6.05
C TYR A 34 -10.18 6.50 5.75
N ILE A 35 -11.22 5.77 6.16
CA ILE A 35 -11.35 4.33 5.91
C ILE A 35 -11.45 4.05 4.40
N GLU A 36 -12.30 4.78 3.68
CA GLU A 36 -12.44 4.66 2.22
C GLU A 36 -11.10 4.90 1.50
N ASN A 37 -10.33 5.90 1.91
CA ASN A 37 -9.00 6.17 1.36
C ASN A 37 -8.01 5.04 1.66
N LYS A 38 -8.07 4.42 2.85
CA LYS A 38 -7.25 3.24 3.19
C LYS A 38 -7.64 2.03 2.33
N ASP A 39 -8.93 1.81 2.09
CA ASP A 39 -9.41 0.71 1.26
C ASP A 39 -8.95 0.88 -0.20
N ILE A 40 -9.11 2.08 -0.77
CA ILE A 40 -8.61 2.42 -2.10
C ILE A 40 -7.11 2.18 -2.20
N MET A 41 -6.34 2.64 -1.22
CA MET A 41 -4.90 2.43 -1.18
C MET A 41 -4.55 0.92 -1.15
N THR A 42 -5.28 0.14 -0.37
CA THR A 42 -5.08 -1.32 -0.27
C THR A 42 -5.36 -2.03 -1.58
N VAL A 43 -6.45 -1.67 -2.26
CA VAL A 43 -6.78 -2.22 -3.59
C VAL A 43 -5.69 -1.87 -4.60
N LYS A 44 -5.22 -0.62 -4.64
CA LYS A 44 -4.14 -0.20 -5.54
C LYS A 44 -2.83 -0.93 -5.25
N LYS A 45 -2.48 -1.15 -3.97
CA LYS A 45 -1.30 -1.94 -3.59
C LYS A 45 -1.38 -3.38 -4.10
N LYS A 46 -2.57 -4.01 -4.04
CA LYS A 46 -2.79 -5.36 -4.62
C LYS A 46 -2.61 -5.36 -6.13
N GLN A 47 -3.24 -4.42 -6.83
CA GLN A 47 -3.09 -4.26 -8.30
C GLN A 47 -1.62 -4.02 -8.70
N PHE A 48 -0.87 -3.27 -7.91
CA PHE A 48 0.55 -3.02 -8.15
C PHE A 48 1.39 -4.29 -8.04
N ALA A 49 1.11 -5.15 -7.05
CA ALA A 49 1.78 -6.44 -6.92
C ALA A 49 1.43 -7.39 -8.08
N GLU A 50 0.17 -7.41 -8.52
CA GLU A 50 -0.28 -8.19 -9.66
C GLU A 50 0.37 -7.74 -10.97
N LEU A 51 0.40 -6.44 -11.24
CA LEU A 51 1.09 -5.88 -12.40
C LEU A 51 2.60 -6.15 -12.35
N ALA A 52 3.25 -6.01 -11.19
CA ALA A 52 4.66 -6.35 -11.05
C ALA A 52 4.93 -7.82 -11.41
N ARG A 53 4.05 -8.74 -10.97
CA ARG A 53 4.13 -10.15 -11.35
C ARG A 53 3.95 -10.34 -12.85
N ARG A 54 2.95 -9.71 -13.46
CA ARG A 54 2.70 -9.79 -14.92
C ARG A 54 3.88 -9.26 -15.73
N VAL A 55 4.44 -8.11 -15.38
CA VAL A 55 5.64 -7.55 -16.02
C VAL A 55 6.80 -8.53 -15.98
N ASN A 56 7.07 -9.12 -14.80
CA ASN A 56 8.14 -10.10 -14.66
C ASN A 56 7.88 -11.38 -15.47
N GLN A 57 6.62 -11.85 -15.51
CA GLN A 57 6.23 -12.99 -16.31
C GLN A 57 6.38 -12.69 -17.81
N ALA A 58 5.90 -11.55 -18.29
CA ALA A 58 6.06 -11.12 -19.69
C ALA A 58 7.54 -11.05 -20.07
N LYS A 59 8.40 -10.48 -19.20
CA LYS A 59 9.85 -10.45 -19.42
C LYS A 59 10.44 -11.87 -19.56
N ALA A 60 10.08 -12.79 -18.66
CA ALA A 60 10.55 -14.17 -18.72
C ALA A 60 10.09 -14.88 -20.01
N GLU A 61 8.85 -14.66 -20.44
CA GLU A 61 8.34 -15.23 -21.69
C GLU A 61 8.97 -14.60 -22.94
N ILE A 62 9.29 -13.30 -22.91
CA ILE A 62 10.09 -12.64 -23.95
C ILE A 62 11.45 -13.31 -24.08
N ASP A 63 12.15 -13.51 -22.97
CA ASP A 63 13.50 -14.10 -22.97
C ASP A 63 13.46 -15.54 -23.52
N LYS A 64 12.50 -16.36 -23.09
CA LYS A 64 12.30 -17.72 -23.62
C LYS A 64 11.98 -17.74 -25.11
N THR A 65 11.01 -16.94 -25.54
CA THR A 65 10.55 -16.88 -26.94
C THR A 65 11.67 -16.36 -27.84
N ARG A 66 12.46 -15.39 -27.36
CA ARG A 66 13.63 -14.87 -28.06
C ARG A 66 14.68 -15.96 -28.27
N ILE A 67 15.01 -16.73 -27.24
CA ILE A 67 15.97 -17.84 -27.36
C ILE A 67 15.48 -18.87 -28.38
N ALA A 68 14.20 -19.23 -28.35
CA ALA A 68 13.63 -20.16 -29.31
C ALA A 68 13.69 -19.64 -30.76
N ALA A 69 13.36 -18.35 -30.97
CA ALA A 69 13.43 -17.72 -32.29
C ALA A 69 14.87 -17.66 -32.81
N GLU A 70 15.85 -17.28 -31.97
CA GLU A 70 17.26 -17.26 -32.38
C GLU A 70 17.81 -18.66 -32.69
N ARG A 71 17.34 -19.69 -31.98
CA ARG A 71 17.67 -21.08 -32.31
C ARG A 71 17.18 -21.46 -33.70
N LYS A 72 15.91 -21.18 -34.02
CA LYS A 72 15.31 -21.44 -35.34
C LYS A 72 16.04 -20.70 -36.47
N LYS A 73 16.32 -19.42 -36.24
CA LYS A 73 17.12 -18.61 -37.15
C LYS A 73 18.50 -19.22 -37.40
N ASN A 74 19.19 -19.67 -36.36
CA ASN A 74 20.51 -20.31 -36.50
C ASN A 74 20.43 -21.66 -37.24
N GLU A 75 19.43 -22.47 -36.94
CA GLU A 75 19.17 -23.73 -37.66
C GLU A 75 19.01 -23.47 -39.17
N ARG A 76 18.21 -22.45 -39.55
CA ARG A 76 18.07 -22.02 -40.95
C ARG A 76 19.41 -21.61 -41.55
N LEU A 77 20.19 -20.78 -40.86
CA LEU A 77 21.50 -20.33 -41.33
C LEU A 77 22.47 -21.51 -41.57
N THR A 78 22.40 -22.55 -40.73
CA THR A 78 23.24 -23.74 -40.90
C THR A 78 22.79 -24.67 -42.03
N MET A 79 21.47 -24.74 -42.30
CA MET A 79 20.91 -25.55 -43.38
C MET A 79 20.96 -24.86 -44.75
N GLY A 80 21.24 -23.56 -44.78
CA GLY A 80 21.24 -22.72 -45.96
C GLY A 80 19.95 -21.91 -46.07
N GLU A 81 20.06 -20.67 -46.55
CA GLU A 81 18.91 -19.77 -46.69
C GLU A 81 18.15 -20.03 -47.98
N PHE A 82 16.83 -20.08 -47.87
CA PHE A 82 15.92 -20.07 -49.01
C PHE A 82 15.49 -18.63 -49.27
N LEU A 83 15.62 -18.17 -50.51
CA LEU A 83 15.21 -16.84 -50.94
C LEU A 83 13.98 -16.96 -51.85
N ASN A 84 13.04 -16.02 -51.72
CA ASN A 84 11.92 -15.89 -52.65
C ASN A 84 12.36 -15.17 -53.96
N GLU A 85 11.43 -15.01 -54.90
CA GLU A 85 11.68 -14.33 -56.19
C GLU A 85 12.14 -12.86 -56.04
N ASN A 86 11.86 -12.25 -54.88
CA ASN A 86 12.25 -10.89 -54.55
C ASN A 86 13.59 -10.83 -53.78
N GLY A 87 14.23 -11.98 -53.50
CA GLY A 87 15.47 -12.06 -52.72
C GLY A 87 15.29 -11.98 -51.21
N GLU A 88 14.06 -12.16 -50.69
CA GLU A 88 13.77 -12.14 -49.25
C GLU A 88 13.90 -13.55 -48.66
N THR A 89 14.45 -13.65 -47.45
CA THR A 89 14.58 -14.91 -46.72
C THR A 89 13.21 -15.51 -46.39
N ILE A 90 12.99 -16.74 -46.83
CA ILE A 90 11.81 -17.53 -46.50
C ILE A 90 12.03 -18.14 -45.12
N ILE A 91 11.12 -17.83 -44.19
CA ILE A 91 11.08 -18.40 -42.83
C ILE A 91 9.97 -19.45 -42.73
N ASP A 92 10.16 -20.45 -41.85
CA ASP A 92 9.13 -21.45 -41.59
C ASP A 92 7.99 -20.87 -40.74
N GLU A 93 6.84 -21.56 -40.73
CA GLU A 93 5.65 -21.13 -39.98
C GLU A 93 5.95 -21.02 -38.48
N GLU A 94 6.73 -21.95 -37.92
CA GLU A 94 7.09 -21.96 -36.50
C GLU A 94 7.96 -20.75 -36.11
N GLU A 95 8.94 -20.36 -36.93
CA GLU A 95 9.76 -19.16 -36.72
C GLU A 95 8.91 -17.89 -36.83
N TYR A 96 8.00 -17.84 -37.80
CA TYR A 96 7.06 -16.72 -37.92
C TYR A 96 6.19 -16.58 -36.67
N GLU A 97 5.62 -17.67 -36.17
CA GLU A 97 4.82 -17.69 -34.94
C GLU A 97 5.62 -17.21 -33.72
N LEU A 98 6.88 -17.65 -33.59
CA LEU A 98 7.76 -17.20 -32.51
C LEU A 98 8.06 -15.70 -32.60
N ILE A 99 8.29 -15.17 -33.80
CA ILE A 99 8.51 -13.73 -34.03
C ILE A 99 7.24 -12.93 -33.72
N ALA A 100 6.08 -13.38 -34.19
CA ALA A 100 4.79 -12.74 -33.93
C ALA A 100 4.49 -12.70 -32.42
N LYS A 101 4.66 -13.83 -31.74
CA LYS A 101 4.52 -13.93 -30.27
C LYS A 101 5.48 -13.01 -29.54
N LEU A 102 6.73 -12.88 -30.03
CA LEU A 102 7.71 -11.97 -29.43
C LEU A 102 7.26 -10.49 -29.54
N GLN A 103 6.65 -10.10 -30.67
CA GLN A 103 6.11 -8.75 -30.84
C GLN A 103 4.93 -8.49 -29.89
N GLU A 104 4.01 -9.45 -29.78
CA GLU A 104 2.87 -9.37 -28.86
C GLU A 104 3.34 -9.24 -27.41
N LEU A 105 4.25 -10.11 -26.97
CA LEU A 105 4.78 -10.09 -25.60
C LEU A 105 5.51 -8.79 -25.27
N LYS A 106 6.24 -8.20 -26.22
CA LYS A 106 6.86 -6.87 -26.06
C LYS A 106 5.80 -5.78 -25.89
N GLY A 107 4.69 -5.86 -26.62
CA GLY A 107 3.55 -4.95 -26.47
C GLY A 107 2.89 -5.06 -25.09
N ILE A 108 2.64 -6.29 -24.62
CA ILE A 108 2.10 -6.57 -23.28
C ILE A 108 3.06 -6.03 -22.21
N TYR A 109 4.36 -6.35 -22.30
CA TYR A 109 5.36 -5.87 -21.34
C TYR A 109 5.37 -4.34 -21.25
N ARG A 110 5.38 -3.63 -22.38
CA ARG A 110 5.39 -2.17 -22.39
C ARG A 110 4.16 -1.59 -21.71
N THR A 111 2.98 -2.11 -22.07
CA THR A 111 1.70 -1.67 -21.51
C THR A 111 1.64 -1.91 -20.00
N ASP A 112 1.94 -3.14 -19.56
CA ASP A 112 1.90 -3.52 -18.15
C ASP A 112 2.96 -2.76 -17.33
N TYR A 113 4.13 -2.50 -17.90
CA TYR A 113 5.20 -1.74 -17.25
C TYR A 113 4.81 -0.27 -17.06
N ASP A 114 4.22 0.36 -18.09
CA ASP A 114 3.76 1.75 -18.01
C ASP A 114 2.62 1.88 -16.99
N GLN A 115 1.67 0.94 -16.96
CA GLN A 115 0.62 0.88 -15.94
C GLN A 115 1.20 0.69 -14.53
N TRP A 116 2.15 -0.23 -14.37
CA TRP A 116 2.82 -0.47 -13.08
C TRP A 116 3.54 0.78 -12.57
N LYS A 117 4.22 1.51 -13.46
CA LYS A 117 4.91 2.76 -13.14
C LYS A 117 3.92 3.85 -12.72
N ASN A 118 2.79 4.02 -13.42
CA ASN A 118 1.75 4.99 -13.08
C ASN A 118 1.08 4.65 -11.74
N LEU A 119 0.80 3.37 -11.50
CA LEU A 119 0.18 2.94 -10.25
C LEU A 119 1.07 3.21 -9.02
N LYS A 120 2.40 3.25 -9.20
CA LYS A 120 3.35 3.64 -8.15
C LYS A 120 3.13 5.08 -7.68
N SER A 121 2.94 6.03 -8.59
CA SER A 121 2.66 7.43 -8.23
C SER A 121 1.27 7.58 -7.63
N GLU A 122 0.28 6.84 -8.13
CA GLU A 122 -1.07 6.81 -7.55
C GLU A 122 -1.09 6.28 -6.12
N ILE A 123 -0.33 5.22 -5.80
CA ILE A 123 -0.21 4.71 -4.43
C ILE A 123 0.41 5.76 -3.51
N THR A 124 1.46 6.45 -3.98
CA THR A 124 2.10 7.54 -3.23
C THR A 124 1.08 8.65 -2.93
N TYR A 125 0.26 9.01 -3.91
CA TYR A 125 -0.80 9.98 -3.74
C TYR A 125 -1.85 9.53 -2.71
N CYS A 126 -2.34 8.29 -2.81
CA CYS A 126 -3.28 7.73 -1.83
C CYS A 126 -2.69 7.70 -0.42
N GLN A 127 -1.41 7.37 -0.27
CA GLN A 127 -0.73 7.41 1.03
C GLN A 127 -0.73 8.82 1.63
N ASN A 128 -0.46 9.84 0.81
CA ASN A 128 -0.50 11.22 1.25
C ASN A 128 -1.91 11.66 1.65
N LEU A 129 -2.95 11.19 0.94
CA LEU A 129 -4.34 11.45 1.32
C LEU A 129 -4.71 10.80 2.65
N VAL A 130 -4.34 9.53 2.85
CA VAL A 130 -4.57 8.81 4.12
C VAL A 130 -3.91 9.57 5.28
N ASN A 131 -2.66 9.99 5.12
CA ASN A 131 -1.94 10.75 6.14
C ASN A 131 -2.61 12.10 6.43
N GLN A 132 -3.09 12.81 5.40
CA GLN A 132 -3.82 14.07 5.58
C GLN A 132 -5.12 13.86 6.35
N CYS A 133 -5.92 12.84 6.01
CA CYS A 133 -7.14 12.53 6.72
C CYS A 133 -6.87 12.12 8.17
N GLN A 134 -5.81 11.33 8.41
CA GLN A 134 -5.38 10.95 9.76
C GLN A 134 -5.02 12.17 10.60
N ASN A 135 -4.17 13.06 10.08
CA ASN A 135 -3.78 14.29 10.77
C ASN A 135 -4.99 15.18 11.07
N ARG A 136 -5.92 15.31 10.11
CA ARG A 136 -7.14 16.08 10.32
C ARG A 136 -8.04 15.46 11.39
N LEU A 137 -8.18 14.13 11.44
CA LEU A 137 -8.94 13.44 12.49
C LEU A 137 -8.37 13.73 13.88
N LEU A 138 -7.05 13.68 14.01
CA LEU A 138 -6.37 13.96 15.28
C LEU A 138 -6.52 15.43 15.69
N GLN A 139 -6.39 16.38 14.76
CA GLN A 139 -6.56 17.81 15.04
C GLN A 139 -7.99 18.13 15.48
N GLU A 140 -8.99 17.63 14.77
CA GLU A 140 -10.41 17.85 15.11
C GLU A 140 -10.76 17.18 16.44
N PHE A 141 -10.19 16.00 16.70
CA PHE A 141 -10.33 15.35 18.00
C PHE A 141 -9.71 16.18 19.13
N ASP A 142 -8.52 16.74 18.94
CA ASP A 142 -7.85 17.55 19.97
C ASP A 142 -8.61 18.84 20.28
N VAL A 143 -9.28 19.42 19.28
CA VAL A 143 -10.20 20.55 19.48
C VAL A 143 -11.43 20.09 20.25
N TRP A 144 -12.10 19.04 19.80
CA TRP A 144 -13.30 18.51 20.44
C TRP A 144 -13.06 18.05 21.88
N TYR A 145 -11.97 17.33 22.15
CA TYR A 145 -11.61 16.84 23.47
C TYR A 145 -11.34 17.99 24.45
N ARG A 146 -10.69 19.08 23.97
CA ARG A 146 -10.51 20.30 24.78
C ARG A 146 -11.84 20.99 25.06
N GLU A 147 -12.71 21.13 24.07
CA GLU A 147 -14.05 21.72 24.23
C GLU A 147 -14.89 20.94 25.24
N CYS A 148 -14.89 19.61 25.17
CA CYS A 148 -15.72 18.75 26.01
C CYS A 148 -15.19 18.56 27.44
N TYR A 149 -13.86 18.53 27.64
CA TYR A 149 -13.28 18.10 28.92
C TYR A 149 -12.29 19.08 29.56
N VAL A 150 -11.74 20.03 28.81
CA VAL A 150 -10.73 20.98 29.31
C VAL A 150 -11.31 22.37 29.56
N ASN A 151 -12.13 22.87 28.64
CA ASN A 151 -12.68 24.23 28.74
C ASN A 151 -13.88 24.36 29.69
N GLY A 152 -14.46 23.24 30.14
CA GLY A 152 -15.52 23.19 31.16
C GLY A 152 -15.00 23.19 32.61
N ASN A 153 -13.72 22.88 32.82
CA ASN A 153 -13.09 22.86 34.14
C ASN A 153 -12.18 24.08 34.30
N ASN A 154 -12.72 25.16 34.87
CA ASN A 154 -11.95 26.31 35.31
C ASN A 154 -10.95 25.91 36.42
N THR A 155 -9.78 25.41 36.06
CA THR A 155 -8.60 25.36 36.93
C THR A 155 -7.38 25.83 36.14
N GLY A 156 -7.16 27.16 36.17
CA GLY A 156 -6.02 27.86 35.55
C GLY A 156 -4.64 27.54 36.16
N ALA A 157 -4.33 26.27 36.40
CA ALA A 157 -3.06 25.81 36.97
C ALA A 157 -2.31 24.79 36.09
N MET A 158 -2.90 24.30 34.99
CA MET A 158 -2.24 23.33 34.09
C MET A 158 -1.73 23.93 32.78
N ASP A 159 -1.94 25.23 32.55
CA ASP A 159 -1.63 25.91 31.27
C ASP A 159 -0.11 26.08 31.02
N SER A 160 0.71 25.99 32.07
CA SER A 160 2.16 26.28 31.97
C SER A 160 3.03 25.08 31.53
N LEU A 161 2.51 23.84 31.53
CA LEU A 161 3.30 22.66 31.12
C LEU A 161 3.13 22.28 29.63
N LEU A 162 2.01 22.63 28.99
CA LEU A 162 1.72 22.17 27.63
C LEU A 162 2.24 23.11 26.54
N THR A 163 2.59 24.36 26.88
CA THR A 163 3.08 25.36 25.92
C THR A 163 4.58 25.23 25.59
N SER A 164 5.35 24.50 26.39
CA SER A 164 6.81 24.38 26.23
C SER A 164 7.30 23.23 25.35
N ASN A 165 6.41 22.37 24.82
CA ASN A 165 6.83 21.15 24.10
C ASN A 165 6.47 21.14 22.61
N LYS A 166 6.53 22.29 21.93
CA LYS A 166 6.27 22.43 20.49
C LYS A 166 7.31 21.79 19.56
N ASN A 167 8.37 21.16 20.08
CA ASN A 167 9.48 20.67 19.25
C ASN A 167 9.80 19.18 19.35
N ASN A 168 8.99 18.36 20.03
CA ASN A 168 9.19 16.91 20.00
C ASN A 168 8.08 16.25 19.18
N ASN A 169 8.48 15.90 17.97
CA ASN A 169 7.79 15.13 16.95
C ASN A 169 7.61 13.67 17.42
N ASP A 170 7.03 13.45 18.60
CA ASP A 170 6.64 12.14 19.10
C ASP A 170 5.13 12.01 18.96
N TYR A 171 4.69 12.08 17.70
CA TYR A 171 3.36 11.58 17.33
C TYR A 171 3.44 10.07 17.49
N GLN A 172 3.11 9.59 18.68
CA GLN A 172 2.85 8.18 18.92
C GLN A 172 1.78 7.76 17.91
N VAL A 173 2.25 7.13 16.82
CA VAL A 173 1.40 6.66 15.73
C VAL A 173 0.38 5.74 16.38
N TYR A 174 -0.88 6.19 16.44
CA TYR A 174 -2.02 5.31 16.67
C TYR A 174 -2.16 4.46 15.40
N ASP A 175 -1.16 3.61 15.17
CA ASP A 175 -1.25 2.49 14.25
C ASP A 175 -2.47 1.70 14.71
N ASP A 176 -3.35 1.40 13.76
CA ASP A 176 -4.42 0.44 13.96
C ASP A 176 -3.82 -0.85 14.56
N ALA A 177 -4.55 -1.59 15.40
CA ALA A 177 -4.02 -2.79 16.05
C ALA A 177 -3.41 -3.78 15.04
N ALA A 178 -3.96 -3.80 13.82
CA ALA A 178 -3.43 -4.53 12.67
C ALA A 178 -2.06 -3.99 12.19
N GLU A 179 -1.87 -2.67 12.09
CA GLU A 179 -0.62 -2.04 11.66
C GLU A 179 0.46 -2.12 12.75
N ARG A 180 0.08 -2.05 14.04
CA ARG A 180 0.98 -2.31 15.17
C ARG A 180 1.49 -3.74 15.14
N PHE A 181 0.59 -4.69 14.91
CA PHE A 181 0.94 -6.10 14.82
C PHE A 181 1.86 -6.37 13.63
N GLU A 182 1.56 -5.81 12.46
CA GLU A 182 2.39 -5.99 11.26
C GLU A 182 3.76 -5.31 11.41
N ARG A 183 3.83 -4.13 12.05
CA ARG A 183 5.11 -3.46 12.36
C ARG A 183 5.93 -4.24 13.38
N MET A 184 5.32 -4.68 14.47
CA MET A 184 5.98 -5.49 15.50
C MET A 184 6.47 -6.83 14.94
N GLN A 185 5.66 -7.48 14.10
CA GLN A 185 6.04 -8.71 13.43
C GLN A 185 7.22 -8.48 12.48
N LYS A 186 7.23 -7.38 11.73
CA LYS A 186 8.32 -6.99 10.83
C LYS A 186 9.61 -6.66 11.58
N GLU A 187 9.52 -5.97 12.72
CA GLU A 187 10.67 -5.64 13.57
C GLU A 187 11.27 -6.90 14.21
N LEU A 188 10.43 -7.80 14.73
CA LEU A 188 10.85 -9.10 15.26
C LEU A 188 11.49 -9.99 14.18
N LEU A 189 10.97 -9.97 12.95
CA LEU A 189 11.54 -10.66 11.80
C LEU A 189 12.92 -10.10 11.41
N LEU A 190 13.12 -8.79 11.54
CA LEU A 190 14.40 -8.13 11.24
C LEU A 190 15.45 -8.33 12.34
N SER A 191 15.04 -8.54 13.59
CA SER A 191 15.97 -8.85 14.68
C SER A 191 16.51 -10.28 14.63
N ASP A 192 15.86 -11.17 13.88
CA ASP A 192 16.11 -12.61 13.88
C ASP A 192 16.54 -13.08 12.48
N LEU A 193 17.70 -12.53 12.02
CA LEU A 193 18.19 -12.61 10.63
C LEU A 193 18.27 -14.04 10.06
N ASP A 194 18.43 -15.07 10.92
CA ASP A 194 18.61 -16.47 10.51
C ASP A 194 17.28 -17.24 10.29
N SER A 195 16.15 -16.73 10.76
CA SER A 195 14.86 -17.46 10.74
C SER A 195 13.89 -17.00 9.64
N MET A 196 14.29 -15.97 8.87
CA MET A 196 13.49 -15.31 7.83
C MET A 196 12.91 -16.25 6.76
N PRO A 197 13.68 -17.19 6.16
CA PRO A 197 13.15 -18.07 5.11
C PRO A 197 12.18 -19.13 5.64
N PHE A 198 12.45 -19.67 6.83
CA PHE A 198 11.66 -20.74 7.45
C PHE A 198 10.28 -20.25 7.90
N ARG A 199 10.20 -19.09 8.57
CA ARG A 199 8.92 -18.50 8.97
C ARG A 199 8.08 -18.03 7.78
N GLN A 200 8.73 -17.51 6.73
CA GLN A 200 8.03 -17.13 5.50
C GLN A 200 7.43 -18.34 4.77
N ALA A 201 8.10 -19.49 4.83
CA ALA A 201 7.57 -20.75 4.30
C ALA A 201 6.38 -21.29 5.13
N GLN A 202 6.49 -21.25 6.47
CA GLN A 202 5.44 -21.73 7.38
C GLN A 202 4.14 -20.91 7.30
N MET A 203 4.25 -19.59 7.10
CA MET A 203 3.08 -18.71 6.91
C MET A 203 2.34 -19.00 5.59
N ARG A 204 3.03 -19.54 4.58
CA ARG A 204 2.41 -19.93 3.29
C ARG A 204 1.69 -21.27 3.38
N THR A 205 2.14 -22.18 4.25
CA THR A 205 1.50 -23.49 4.42
C THR A 205 0.24 -23.42 5.28
N ASN A 206 0.17 -22.52 6.27
CA ASN A 206 -0.99 -22.37 7.16
C ASN A 206 -2.15 -21.55 6.55
N ARG A 207 -2.01 -21.08 5.31
CA ARG A 207 -3.02 -20.26 4.60
C ARG A 207 -3.77 -21.02 3.49
N ARG A 208 -3.61 -22.35 3.45
CA ARG A 208 -4.39 -23.29 2.64
C ARG A 208 -5.44 -23.95 3.51
#